data_AF-L1NYS6-F1
#
_entry.id   AF-L1NYS6-F1
#
_cell.length_a   1.000
_cell.length_b   1.000
_cell.length_c   1.000
_cell.angle_alpha   90.00
_cell.angle_beta   90.00
_cell.angle_gamma   90.00
#
_symmetry.space_group_name_H-M   'P 1'
#
loop_
_entity.id
_entity.type
_entity.pdbx_description
1 polymer ?
#
loop_
_entity_poly.entity_id
_entity_poly.type
_entity_poly.pdbx_seq_one_letter_code
_entity_poly.pdbx_strand_id
1 'polypeptide(L)'
;MKEPISLDTALQIVGSLKVRTIKQIDETNNAEEKELLNQKIAMYLQEEKMLYGINDMARLSVMDKVVHYYSPLIKEMNGVV
;
A
#
# COMPACT_ATOMS: atom_id res chain seq x y z
N MET A 1 -13.86 1.27 18.36
CA MET A 1 -13.96 0.55 17.07
C MET A 1 -12.80 -0.42 17.02
N LYS A 2 -13.04 -1.72 16.81
CA LYS A 2 -11.93 -2.67 16.61
C LYS A 2 -11.41 -2.48 15.20
N GLU A 3 -10.14 -2.12 15.05
CA GLU A 3 -9.47 -2.14 13.76
C GLU A 3 -9.62 -3.56 13.19
N PRO A 4 -10.24 -3.75 12.01
CA PRO A 4 -10.53 -5.08 11.49
C PRO A 4 -9.26 -5.83 11.07
N ILE A 5 -8.11 -5.16 11.01
CA ILE A 5 -6.79 -5.74 10.73
C ILE A 5 -5.74 -5.21 11.72
N SER A 6 -4.68 -5.99 11.94
CA SER A 6 -3.54 -5.58 12.76
C SER A 6 -2.62 -4.62 11.99
N LEU A 7 -1.87 -3.79 12.71
CA LEU A 7 -0.84 -2.90 12.14
C LEU A 7 0.15 -3.67 11.26
N ASP A 8 0.58 -4.85 11.72
CA ASP A 8 1.47 -5.75 10.96
C ASP A 8 0.85 -6.16 9.61
N THR A 9 -0.43 -6.54 9.61
CA THR A 9 -1.17 -6.86 8.38
C THR A 9 -1.24 -5.66 7.45
N ALA A 10 -1.44 -4.46 7.99
CA ALA A 10 -1.48 -3.25 7.19
C ALA A 10 -0.12 -2.96 6.52
N LEU A 11 0.97 -3.10 7.28
CA LEU A 11 2.34 -2.97 6.78
C LEU A 11 2.66 -4.02 5.70
N GLN A 12 2.27 -5.28 5.90
CA GLN A 12 2.47 -6.33 4.90
C GLN A 12 1.73 -6.03 3.59
N ILE A 13 0.50 -5.49 3.65
CA ILE A 13 -0.29 -5.12 2.47
C ILE A 13 0.39 -3.96 1.72
N VAL A 14 0.74 -2.87 2.41
CA VAL A 14 1.41 -1.72 1.78
C VAL A 14 2.78 -2.11 1.21
N GLY A 15 3.54 -2.93 1.94
CA GLY A 15 4.82 -3.47 1.48
C GLY A 15 4.67 -4.34 0.23
N SER A 16 3.63 -5.18 0.16
CA SER A 16 3.34 -6.01 -1.01
C SER A 16 3.01 -5.16 -2.25
N LEU A 17 2.21 -4.10 -2.09
CA LEU A 17 1.90 -3.18 -3.18
C LEU A 17 3.16 -2.46 -3.68
N LYS A 18 3.99 -1.95 -2.77
CA LYS A 18 5.26 -1.29 -3.09
C LYS A 18 6.16 -2.20 -3.94
N VAL A 19 6.41 -3.43 -3.49
CA VAL A 19 7.28 -4.38 -4.22
C VAL A 19 6.73 -4.67 -5.62
N ARG A 20 5.40 -4.81 -5.75
CA ARG A 20 4.76 -5.01 -7.06
C ARG A 20 4.91 -3.80 -7.97
N THR A 21 4.74 -2.60 -7.45
CA THR A 21 4.95 -1.36 -8.22
C THR A 21 6.40 -1.21 -8.66
N ILE A 22 7.37 -1.60 -7.82
CA ILE A 22 8.79 -1.62 -8.20
C ILE A 22 9.02 -2.59 -9.36
N LYS A 23 8.44 -3.80 -9.31
CA LYS A 23 8.53 -4.76 -10.43
C LYS A 23 7.90 -4.20 -11.71
N GLN A 24 6.74 -3.55 -11.60
CA GLN A 24 6.11 -2.90 -12.75
C GLN A 24 7.00 -1.80 -13.35
N ILE A 25 7.75 -1.03 -12.56
CA ILE A 25 8.70 -0.03 -13.08
C ILE A 25 9.82 -0.68 -13.90
N ASP A 26 10.29 -1.85 -13.45
CA ASP A 26 11.33 -2.61 -14.14
C ASP A 26 10.81 -3.16 -15.47
N GLU A 27 9.55 -3.61 -15.50
CA GLU A 27 8.88 -4.15 -16.69
C GLU A 27 8.38 -3.07 -17.67
N THR A 28 8.06 -1.88 -17.18
CA THR A 28 7.62 -0.74 -18.00
C THR A 28 8.81 -0.11 -18.72
N ASN A 29 8.68 0.19 -20.01
CA ASN A 29 9.69 0.96 -20.78
C ASN A 29 9.29 2.42 -21.02
N ASN A 30 8.07 2.81 -20.68
CA ASN A 30 7.59 4.18 -20.85
C ASN A 30 8.00 5.07 -19.66
N ALA A 31 8.68 6.19 -19.93
CA ALA A 31 9.17 7.11 -18.92
C ALA A 31 8.03 7.75 -18.10
N GLU A 32 6.90 8.08 -18.75
CA GLU A 32 5.74 8.69 -18.07
C GLU A 32 5.11 7.70 -17.07
N GLU A 33 4.95 6.44 -17.47
CA GLU A 33 4.46 5.40 -16.57
C GLU A 33 5.44 5.11 -15.42
N LYS A 34 6.75 5.10 -15.69
CA LYS A 34 7.76 4.97 -14.62
C LYS A 34 7.64 6.10 -13.61
N GLU A 35 7.39 7.33 -14.05
CA GLU A 35 7.23 8.46 -13.15
C GLU A 35 5.96 8.30 -12.28
N LEU A 36 4.86 7.88 -12.89
CA LEU A 36 3.59 7.62 -12.21
C LEU A 36 3.71 6.49 -11.17
N LEU A 37 4.43 5.43 -11.51
CA LEU A 37 4.71 4.31 -10.61
C LEU A 37 5.67 4.72 -9.48
N ASN A 38 6.67 5.56 -9.75
CA ASN A 38 7.53 6.12 -8.71
C ASN A 38 6.76 6.99 -7.72
N GLN A 39 5.81 7.80 -8.19
CA GLN A 39 4.91 8.56 -7.31
C GLN A 39 4.07 7.62 -6.42
N LYS A 40 3.56 6.51 -6.97
CA LYS A 40 2.86 5.48 -6.18
C LYS A 40 3.76 4.87 -5.10
N ILE A 41 5.03 4.55 -5.41
CA ILE A 41 5.99 4.04 -4.42
C ILE A 41 6.23 5.06 -3.31
N ALA A 42 6.41 6.33 -3.66
CA ALA A 42 6.57 7.40 -2.67
C ALA A 42 5.35 7.52 -1.76
N MET A 43 4.14 7.34 -2.31
CA MET A 43 2.90 7.30 -1.54
C MET A 43 2.88 6.10 -0.57
N TYR A 44 3.24 4.89 -1.02
CA TYR A 44 3.32 3.72 -0.14
C TYR A 44 4.36 3.88 0.97
N LEU A 45 5.51 4.51 0.69
CA LEU A 45 6.53 4.81 1.70
C LEU A 45 6.05 5.82 2.74
N GLN A 46 5.29 6.84 2.31
CA GLN A 46 4.62 7.78 3.21
C GLN A 46 3.62 7.05 4.11
N GLU A 47 2.78 6.18 3.52
CA GLU A 47 1.81 5.37 4.25
C GLU A 47 2.48 4.42 5.26
N GLU A 48 3.57 3.75 4.91
CA GLU A 48 4.37 2.96 5.86
C GLU A 48 4.91 3.82 7.01
N LYS A 49 5.45 5.01 6.72
CA LYS A 49 5.92 5.94 7.78
C LYS A 49 4.79 6.42 8.68
N MET A 50 3.59 6.62 8.14
CA MET A 50 2.41 6.97 8.94
C MET A 50 1.95 5.80 9.80
N LEU A 51 2.05 4.56 9.31
CA LEU A 51 1.76 3.35 10.07
C LEU A 51 2.74 3.15 11.25
N TYR A 52 4.03 3.39 11.04
CA TYR A 52 5.05 3.40 12.11
C TYR A 52 5.07 4.68 12.94
N GLY A 53 4.35 5.71 12.52
CA GLY A 53 4.36 7.02 13.14
C GLY A 53 3.62 7.05 14.47
N ILE A 54 3.99 8.01 15.32
CA ILE A 54 3.32 8.31 16.59
C ILE A 54 1.98 9.04 16.43
N ASN A 55 1.57 9.35 15.19
CA ASN A 55 0.31 10.03 14.92
C ASN A 55 -0.82 9.02 14.72
N ASP A 56 -1.59 8.75 15.77
CA ASP A 56 -2.72 7.82 15.73
C ASP A 56 -3.77 8.19 14.68
N MET A 57 -4.04 9.47 14.40
CA MET A 57 -5.01 9.84 13.34
C MET A 57 -4.49 9.46 11.95
N ALA A 58 -3.22 9.72 11.66
CA ALA A 58 -2.63 9.33 10.38
C ALA A 58 -2.58 7.80 10.26
N ARG A 59 -2.21 7.10 11.35
CA ARG A 59 -2.21 5.64 11.40
C ARG A 59 -3.59 5.05 11.13
N LEU A 60 -4.62 5.54 11.82
CA LEU A 60 -6.00 5.09 11.65
C LEU A 60 -6.52 5.33 10.23
N SER A 61 -6.17 6.48 9.63
CA SER A 61 -6.54 6.81 8.24
C SER A 61 -5.92 5.83 7.24
N VAL A 62 -4.62 5.52 7.38
CA VAL A 62 -3.95 4.53 6.52
C VAL A 62 -4.51 3.14 6.77
N MET A 63 -4.76 2.75 8.01
CA MET A 63 -5.36 1.44 8.31
C MET A 63 -6.76 1.30 7.72
N ASP A 64 -7.61 2.32 7.79
CA ASP A 64 -8.93 2.31 7.15
C ASP A 64 -8.82 2.15 5.63
N LYS A 65 -7.92 2.90 4.99
CA LYS A 65 -7.64 2.77 3.56
C LYS A 65 -7.10 1.38 3.20
N VAL A 66 -6.24 0.79 4.03
CA VAL A 66 -5.73 -0.55 3.79
C VAL A 66 -6.84 -1.59 3.85
N VAL A 67 -7.75 -1.48 4.81
CA VAL A 67 -8.89 -2.39 4.97
C VAL A 67 -9.84 -2.29 3.78
N HIS A 68 -10.27 -1.08 3.45
CA HIS A 68 -11.36 -0.87 2.49
C HIS A 68 -10.88 -0.85 1.04
N TYR A 69 -9.62 -0.49 0.77
CA TYR A 69 -9.10 -0.32 -0.58
C TYR A 69 -8.03 -1.36 -0.92
N TYR A 70 -6.96 -1.45 -0.12
CA TYR A 70 -5.84 -2.33 -0.49
C TYR A 70 -6.08 -3.81 -0.23
N SER A 71 -6.83 -4.16 0.82
CA SER A 71 -7.16 -5.54 1.15
C SER A 71 -7.97 -6.23 0.04
N PRO A 72 -9.08 -5.65 -0.48
CA PRO A 72 -9.78 -6.23 -1.62
C PRO A 72 -8.92 -6.25 -2.89
N LEU A 73 -8.14 -5.19 -3.15
CA LEU A 73 -7.19 -5.17 -4.29
C LEU A 73 -6.19 -6.33 -4.24
N ILE A 74 -5.55 -6.58 -3.10
CA ILE A 74 -4.62 -7.70 -2.93
C ILE A 74 -5.34 -9.05 -3.13
N LYS A 75 -6.57 -9.19 -2.62
CA LYS A 75 -7.37 -10.41 -2.77
C LYS A 75 -7.72 -10.67 -4.24
N GLU A 76 -8.21 -9.65 -4.95
CA GLU A 76 -8.49 -9.73 -6.39
C GLU A 76 -7.22 -10.08 -7.17
N MET A 77 -6.10 -9.42 -6.86
CA MET A 77 -4.82 -9.70 -7.52
C MET A 77 -4.26 -11.10 -7.21
N ASN A 78 -4.58 -11.68 -6.06
CA ASN A 78 -4.19 -13.04 -5.70
C ASN A 78 -5.18 -14.10 -6.20
N GLY A 79 -6.25 -13.70 -6.90
CA GLY A 79 -7.27 -14.61 -7.42
C GLY A 79 -8.12 -15.29 -6.34
N VAL A 80 -8.16 -14.73 -5.13
CA VAL A 80 -9.00 -15.25 -4.04
C VAL A 80 -10.38 -14.59 -4.18
N VAL A 81 -11.19 -15.15 -5.08
CA VAL A 81 -12.64 -14.90 -5.20
C VAL A 81 -13.39 -15.69 -4.13
#